data_AF-A0A0F9D019-F1
#
_entry.id   AF-A0A0F9D019-F1
#
_cell.length_a   1.000
_cell.length_b   1.000
_cell.length_c   1.000
_cell.angle_alpha   90.00
_cell.angle_beta   90.00
_cell.angle_gamma   90.00
#
_symmetry.space_group_name_H-M   'P 1'
#
loop_
_entity.id
_entity.type
_entity.pdbx_description
1 polymer ?
#
loop_
_entity_poly.entity_id
_entity_poly.type
_entity_poly.pdbx_seq_one_letter_code
_entity_poly.pdbx_strand_id
1 'polypeptide(L)'
;MEYLKNLEDFGTAFKEGENLEGFFSKLVSFLERKVFNRISKRVNFLLTRINDQKLEIIADGNTDKNENGNWRISESSGDLIIEKRVSGTWTEVRKFHG
;
A
#
# COMPACT_ATOMS: atom_id res chain seq x y z
N MET A 1 31.14 17.76 -8.36
CA MET A 1 29.70 18.09 -8.44
C MET A 1 29.04 17.14 -9.44
N GLU A 2 29.01 15.85 -9.12
CA GLU A 2 28.54 14.78 -10.02
C GLU A 2 27.32 14.09 -9.41
N TYR A 3 26.37 14.88 -8.89
CA TYR A 3 25.14 14.40 -8.26
C TYR A 3 23.89 14.51 -9.14
N LEU A 4 24.06 14.88 -10.42
CA LEU A 4 22.94 15.09 -11.37
C LEU A 4 22.99 14.18 -12.60
N LYS A 5 23.70 13.05 -12.54
CA LYS A 5 23.59 12.01 -13.56
C LYS A 5 22.69 10.90 -13.03
N ASN A 6 21.56 10.71 -13.71
CA ASN A 6 20.53 9.67 -13.47
C ASN A 6 19.41 10.09 -12.51
N LEU A 7 18.70 11.17 -12.83
CA LEU A 7 17.25 11.08 -12.73
C LEU A 7 16.84 10.07 -13.81
N GLU A 8 16.46 8.85 -13.40
CA GLU A 8 15.83 7.88 -14.30
C GLU A 8 14.72 8.60 -15.07
N ASP A 9 14.82 8.64 -16.40
CA ASP A 9 13.71 9.11 -17.24
C ASP A 9 12.60 8.06 -17.15
N PHE A 10 11.61 8.33 -16.30
CA PHE A 10 10.45 7.47 -16.09
C PHE A 10 9.43 7.53 -17.23
N GLY A 11 9.81 8.06 -18.40
CA GLY A 11 8.92 8.29 -19.53
C GLY A 11 8.08 9.56 -19.39
N THR A 12 8.53 10.50 -18.55
CA THR A 12 7.91 11.82 -18.33
C THR A 12 8.71 12.95 -18.97
N ALA A 13 9.76 12.64 -19.75
CA ALA A 13 10.42 13.61 -20.61
C ALA A 13 9.61 13.79 -21.89
N PHE A 14 9.27 15.04 -22.22
CA PHE A 14 8.61 15.39 -23.49
C PHE A 14 9.57 15.09 -24.64
N LYS A 15 9.17 14.24 -25.58
CA LYS A 15 10.00 13.87 -26.72
C LYS A 15 9.66 14.72 -27.94
N GLU A 16 10.67 15.05 -28.74
CA GLU A 16 10.50 15.79 -29.98
C GLU A 16 9.60 14.98 -30.95
N GLY A 17 8.47 15.56 -31.36
CA GLY A 17 7.44 14.89 -32.18
C GLY A 17 6.29 14.26 -31.39
N GLU A 18 6.31 14.28 -30.06
CA GLU A 18 5.18 13.87 -29.23
C GLU A 18 4.10 14.97 -29.19
N ASN A 19 2.82 14.60 -29.34
CA ASN A 19 1.75 15.57 -29.13
C ASN A 19 1.55 15.81 -27.62
N LEU A 20 1.08 17.00 -27.26
CA LEU A 20 0.87 17.39 -25.86
C LEU A 20 -0.05 16.42 -25.12
N GLU A 21 -1.08 15.90 -25.79
CA GLU A 21 -2.06 15.00 -25.20
C GLU A 21 -1.47 13.65 -24.78
N GLY A 22 -0.60 13.05 -25.60
CA GLY A 22 0.11 11.82 -25.31
C GLY A 22 1.12 11.98 -24.18
N PHE A 23 1.81 13.12 -24.13
CA PHE A 23 2.67 13.47 -23.02
C PHE A 23 1.90 13.61 -21.70
N PHE A 24 0.79 14.36 -21.69
CA PHE A 24 -0.05 14.52 -20.50
C PHE A 24 -0.63 13.18 -20.03
N SER A 25 -1.06 12.31 -20.95
CA SER A 25 -1.55 10.97 -20.61
C SER A 25 -0.50 10.12 -19.89
N LYS A 26 0.76 10.15 -20.36
CA LYS A 26 1.88 9.45 -19.70
C LYS A 26 2.20 10.05 -18.33
N LEU A 27 2.22 11.38 -18.22
CA LEU A 27 2.46 12.07 -16.97
C LEU A 27 1.37 11.75 -15.94
N VAL A 28 0.11 11.79 -16.33
CA VAL A 28 -1.04 11.42 -15.46
C VAL A 28 -0.91 9.96 -15.03
N SER A 29 -0.67 9.03 -15.97
CA SER A 29 -0.49 7.61 -15.66
C SER A 29 0.68 7.36 -14.70
N PHE A 30 1.76 8.12 -14.83
CA PHE A 30 2.89 8.08 -13.91
C PHE A 30 2.51 8.59 -12.51
N LEU A 31 1.86 9.76 -12.43
CA LEU A 31 1.42 10.35 -11.17
C LEU A 31 0.43 9.43 -10.44
N GLU A 32 -0.54 8.84 -11.15
CA GLU A 32 -1.46 7.85 -10.60
C GLU A 32 -0.71 6.65 -10.02
N ARG A 33 0.21 6.06 -10.79
CA ARG A 33 0.91 4.85 -10.38
C ARG A 33 1.92 5.06 -9.25
N LYS A 34 2.69 6.15 -9.29
CA LYS A 34 3.82 6.35 -8.37
C LYS A 34 3.45 7.19 -7.16
N VAL A 35 2.61 8.20 -7.34
CA VAL A 35 2.25 9.15 -6.29
C VAL A 35 0.91 8.73 -5.68
N PHE A 36 -0.15 8.66 -6.48
CA PHE A 36 -1.50 8.44 -5.98
C PHE A 36 -1.68 7.05 -5.35
N ASN A 37 -1.27 5.98 -6.03
CA ASN A 37 -1.38 4.63 -5.49
C ASN A 37 -0.55 4.41 -4.22
N ARG A 38 0.63 5.05 -4.14
CA ARG A 38 1.50 4.94 -2.96
C ARG A 38 0.92 5.72 -1.77
N ILE A 39 0.37 6.90 -2.02
CA ILE A 39 -0.28 7.72 -0.99
C ILE A 39 -1.60 7.10 -0.56
N SER A 40 -2.47 6.67 -1.48
CA SER A 40 -3.73 5.99 -1.16
C SER A 40 -3.54 4.73 -0.32
N LYS A 41 -2.53 3.89 -0.62
CA LYS A 41 -2.20 2.72 0.23
C LYS A 41 -1.82 3.13 1.64
N ARG A 42 -1.04 4.22 1.80
CA ARG A 42 -0.65 4.75 3.11
C ARG A 42 -1.81 5.39 3.84
N VAL A 43 -2.67 6.13 3.14
CA VAL A 43 -3.88 6.75 3.70
C VAL A 43 -4.87 5.67 4.13
N ASN A 44 -5.10 4.64 3.32
CA ASN A 44 -5.94 3.49 3.70
C ASN A 44 -5.36 2.71 4.89
N PHE A 45 -4.03 2.54 4.95
CA PHE A 45 -3.35 1.99 6.12
C PHE A 45 -3.53 2.86 7.38
N LEU A 46 -3.49 4.18 7.26
CA LEU A 46 -3.70 5.10 8.38
C LEU A 46 -5.18 5.16 8.79
N LEU A 47 -6.11 5.13 7.84
CA LEU A 47 -7.55 5.11 8.11
C LEU A 47 -7.99 3.82 8.81
N THR A 48 -7.42 2.66 8.42
CA THR A 48 -7.65 1.39 9.14
C THR A 48 -7.11 1.42 10.56
N ARG A 49 -5.95 2.08 10.78
CA ARG A 49 -5.41 2.32 12.13
C ARG A 49 -6.29 3.22 13.00
N ILE A 50 -6.85 4.29 12.42
CA ILE A 50 -7.63 5.30 13.15
C ILE A 50 -9.04 4.81 13.47
N ASN A 51 -9.70 4.10 12.55
CA ASN A 51 -11.11 3.73 12.72
C ASN A 51 -11.32 2.39 13.43
N ASP A 52 -10.43 1.41 13.26
CA ASP A 52 -10.68 0.04 13.72
C ASP A 52 -9.67 -0.46 14.78
N GLN A 53 -8.70 0.36 15.17
CA GLN A 53 -7.54 -0.01 16.02
C GLN A 53 -6.81 -1.27 15.52
N LYS A 54 -6.96 -1.58 14.23
CA LYS A 54 -6.50 -2.80 13.59
C LYS A 54 -5.64 -2.44 12.39
N LEU A 55 -4.56 -3.18 12.23
CA LEU A 55 -3.73 -3.14 11.05
C LEU A 55 -3.88 -4.47 10.31
N GLU A 56 -4.52 -4.44 9.14
CA GLU A 56 -4.63 -5.61 8.26
C GLU A 56 -3.56 -5.57 7.16
N ILE A 57 -2.91 -6.71 6.93
CA ILE A 57 -1.89 -6.91 5.90
C ILE A 57 -2.45 -7.99 4.95
N ILE A 58 -2.75 -7.59 3.73
CA ILE A 58 -3.22 -8.49 2.68
C ILE A 58 -2.01 -9.21 2.07
N ALA A 59 -2.06 -10.54 2.01
CA ALA A 59 -0.99 -11.34 1.44
C ALA A 59 -0.90 -11.15 -0.09
N ASP A 60 0.31 -11.30 -0.65
CA ASP A 60 0.48 -11.22 -2.10
C ASP A 60 -0.36 -12.29 -2.82
N GLY A 61 -1.12 -11.87 -3.82
CA GLY A 61 -2.06 -12.73 -4.55
C GLY A 61 -3.50 -12.69 -4.02
N ASN A 62 -3.72 -12.17 -2.81
CA ASN A 62 -5.06 -11.96 -2.27
C ASN A 62 -5.65 -10.63 -2.77
N THR A 63 -6.95 -10.62 -3.01
CA THR A 63 -7.73 -9.46 -3.46
C THR A 63 -8.67 -8.91 -2.39
N ASP A 64 -8.97 -9.71 -1.35
CA ASP A 64 -9.86 -9.33 -0.25
C ASP A 64 -9.29 -9.73 1.13
N LYS A 65 -9.69 -8.99 2.17
CA LYS A 65 -9.34 -9.23 3.58
C LYS A 65 -9.88 -10.55 4.12
N ASN A 66 -10.92 -11.11 3.52
CA ASN A 66 -11.52 -12.36 3.97
C ASN A 66 -10.76 -13.61 3.53
N GLU A 67 -9.82 -13.47 2.59
CA GLU A 67 -9.02 -14.58 2.06
C GLU A 67 -7.96 -15.08 3.04
N ASN A 68 -7.67 -16.37 2.98
CA ASN A 68 -6.73 -17.01 3.87
C ASN A 68 -5.30 -16.50 3.62
N GLY A 69 -4.50 -16.45 4.68
CA GLY A 69 -3.11 -15.99 4.62
C GLY A 69 -2.92 -14.51 4.93
N ASN A 70 -4.00 -13.72 4.95
CA ASN A 70 -3.95 -12.34 5.44
C ASN A 70 -3.59 -12.29 6.93
N TRP A 71 -2.97 -11.19 7.34
CA TRP A 71 -2.57 -10.95 8.73
C TRP A 71 -3.28 -9.74 9.29
N ARG A 72 -3.49 -9.74 10.61
CA ARG A 72 -3.99 -8.59 11.33
C ARG A 72 -3.22 -8.39 12.62
N ILE A 73 -2.96 -7.15 12.97
CA ILE A 73 -2.47 -6.74 14.28
C ILE A 73 -3.57 -5.91 14.90
N SER A 74 -4.07 -6.31 16.07
CA SER A 74 -5.13 -5.62 16.81
C SER A 74 -4.64 -5.27 18.22
N GLU A 75 -5.22 -4.23 18.80
CA GLU A 75 -5.08 -3.95 20.23
C GLU A 75 -6.41 -4.29 20.91
N SER A 76 -6.35 -4.96 22.05
CA SER A 76 -7.52 -5.27 22.86
C SER A 76 -7.15 -5.27 24.33
N SER A 77 -7.73 -4.36 25.09
CA SER A 77 -7.60 -4.29 26.56
C SER A 77 -6.15 -4.16 27.06
N GLY A 78 -5.31 -3.43 26.33
CA GLY A 78 -3.88 -3.24 26.61
C GLY A 78 -2.99 -4.30 25.96
N ASP A 79 -3.55 -5.39 25.43
CA ASP A 79 -2.80 -6.44 24.79
C ASP A 79 -2.65 -6.20 23.29
N LEU A 80 -1.44 -6.41 22.76
CA LEU A 80 -1.20 -6.44 21.32
C LEU A 80 -1.39 -7.87 20.81
N ILE A 81 -2.32 -8.07 19.87
CA ILE A 81 -2.69 -9.38 19.32
C ILE A 81 -2.30 -9.44 17.85
N ILE A 82 -1.58 -10.49 17.46
CA ILE A 82 -1.26 -10.82 16.07
C ILE A 82 -2.09 -12.02 15.65
N GLU A 83 -2.84 -11.86 14.57
CA GLU A 83 -3.79 -12.83 14.05
C GLU A 83 -3.51 -13.14 12.58
N LYS A 84 -3.83 -14.36 12.15
CA LYS A 84 -3.76 -14.79 10.75
C LYS A 84 -5.13 -15.32 10.32
N ARG A 85 -5.53 -15.03 9.08
CA ARG A 85 -6.75 -15.56 8.48
C ARG A 85 -6.51 -17.01 8.05
N VAL A 86 -7.25 -17.94 8.65
CA VAL A 86 -7.18 -19.38 8.35
C VAL A 86 -8.61 -19.90 8.24
N SER A 87 -8.93 -20.58 7.13
CA SER A 87 -10.28 -21.11 6.86
C SER A 87 -11.41 -20.09 7.07
N GLY A 88 -11.18 -18.82 6.71
CA GLY A 88 -12.17 -17.75 6.82
C GLY A 88 -12.36 -17.18 8.24
N THR A 89 -11.53 -17.55 9.22
CA THR A 89 -11.57 -16.97 10.58
C THR A 89 -10.23 -16.35 10.94
N TRP A 90 -10.26 -15.31 11.79
CA TRP A 90 -9.04 -14.76 12.37
C TRP A 90 -8.61 -15.66 13.52
N THR A 91 -7.41 -16.22 13.43
CA THR A 91 -6.81 -17.07 14.46
C THR A 91 -5.65 -16.32 15.10
N GLU A 92 -5.65 -16.23 16.43
CA GLU A 92 -4.54 -15.66 17.19
C GLU A 92 -3.27 -16.51 16.98
N VAL A 93 -2.19 -15.85 16.58
CA VAL A 93 -0.85 -16.43 16.42
C VAL A 93 0.03 -16.04 17.60
N ARG A 94 -0.14 -14.83 18.12
CA ARG A 94 0.62 -14.33 19.26
C ARG A 94 -0.13 -13.22 19.97
N LYS A 95 0.03 -13.16 21.29
CA LYS A 95 -0.45 -12.08 22.15
C LYS A 95 0.70 -11.56 23.01
N PHE A 96 0.79 -10.24 23.15
CA PHE A 96 1.74 -9.57 24.02
C PHE A 96 0.97 -8.79 25.08
N HIS A 97 1.33 -9.01 26.33
CA HIS A 97 0.71 -8.33 27.47
C HIS A 97 1.35 -6.96 27.70
N GLY A 98 0.49 -5.95 27.78
CA GLY A 98 0.85 -4.57 28.11
C GLY A 98 0.73 -4.24 29.58
#